data_AF-A0A7C0V1P4-F1
#
_entry.id   AF-A0A7C0V1P4-F1
#
_cell.length_a   1.000
_cell.length_b   1.000
_cell.length_c   1.000
_cell.angle_alpha   90.00
_cell.angle_beta   90.00
_cell.angle_gamma   90.00
#
_symmetry.space_group_name_H-M   'P 1'
#
loop_
_entity.id
_entity.type
_entity.pdbx_description
1 polymer ?
#
loop_
_entity_poly.entity_id
_entity_poly.type
_entity_poly.pdbx_seq_one_letter_code
_entity_poly.pdbx_strand_id
1 'polypeptide(L)'
;MDRFMLKLSIGYPNKKEELEIMRLNASPDGFPEVKPVITPQDIVKARSVVSQIYIDEKIERYIIDIVFATRNPREYGLDDLEPLIAYGASPRASIYLSQASKAHAFLRRRGYVTPEDVRAVGMDVLRHRVIVTYEAEAEEKTPEDVVRRVLNHIEVP
;
A
#
# COMPACT_ATOMS: atom_id res chain seq x y z
N MET A 1 15.08 3.59 -0.68
CA MET A 1 13.62 3.51 -0.42
C MET A 1 13.04 2.10 -0.49
N ASP A 2 13.49 1.23 -1.41
CA ASP A 2 12.81 -0.07 -1.64
C ASP A 2 12.75 -1.05 -0.43
N ARG A 3 13.56 -0.83 0.61
CA ARG A 3 13.52 -1.63 1.86
C ARG A 3 12.33 -1.31 2.77
N PHE A 4 11.71 -0.13 2.65
CA PHE A 4 10.54 0.26 3.45
C PHE A 4 9.28 -0.37 2.88
N MET A 5 8.48 -1.06 3.70
CA MET A 5 7.27 -1.75 3.24
C MET A 5 6.28 -0.78 2.59
N LEU A 6 5.97 0.34 3.25
CA LEU A 6 4.99 1.32 2.82
C LEU A 6 5.62 2.73 2.73
N LYS A 7 5.15 3.55 1.79
CA LYS A 7 5.32 5.01 1.79
C LYS A 7 3.94 5.64 1.86
N LEU A 8 3.67 6.38 2.94
CA LEU A 8 2.45 7.15 3.11
C LEU A 8 2.69 8.59 2.63
N SER A 9 1.69 9.18 1.98
CA SER A 9 1.65 10.61 1.67
C SER A 9 0.60 11.24 2.58
N ILE A 10 1.04 12.02 3.56
CA ILE A 10 0.19 12.62 4.59
C ILE A 10 0.14 14.12 4.33
N GLY A 11 -1.06 14.65 4.09
CA GLY A 11 -1.30 16.08 4.02
C GLY A 11 -1.49 16.72 5.40
N TYR A 12 -1.77 18.02 5.42
CA TYR A 12 -2.16 18.69 6.66
C TYR A 12 -3.57 18.27 7.11
N PRO A 13 -3.83 18.24 8.43
CA PRO A 13 -5.18 18.04 8.96
C PRO A 13 -6.14 19.10 8.42
N ASN A 14 -7.42 18.76 8.33
CA ASN A 14 -8.43 19.77 7.99
C ASN A 14 -8.69 20.69 9.20
N LYS A 15 -9.36 21.83 8.98
CA LYS A 15 -9.61 22.84 10.03
C LYS A 15 -10.26 22.27 11.29
N LYS A 16 -11.12 21.26 11.16
CA LYS A 16 -11.82 20.64 12.30
C LYS A 16 -10.87 19.77 13.11
N GLU A 17 -10.08 18.94 12.43
CA GLU A 17 -9.04 18.11 13.04
C GLU A 17 -7.98 18.98 13.72
N GLU A 18 -7.51 20.04 13.04
CA GLU A 18 -6.53 20.97 13.58
C GLU A 18 -7.04 21.67 14.85
N LEU A 19 -8.31 22.08 14.87
CA LEU A 19 -8.96 22.66 16.05
C LEU A 19 -9.02 21.66 17.22
N GLU A 20 -9.29 20.39 16.94
CA GLU A 20 -9.32 19.34 17.95
C GLU A 20 -7.93 19.06 18.52
N ILE A 21 -6.92 18.98 17.65
CA ILE A 21 -5.50 18.87 18.04
C ILE A 21 -5.11 20.05 18.93
N MET A 22 -5.45 21.28 18.53
CA MET A 22 -5.16 22.49 19.30
C MET A 22 -5.82 22.43 20.68
N ARG A 23 -7.09 22.06 20.77
CA ARG A 23 -7.82 21.94 22.04
C ARG A 23 -7.24 20.88 22.96
N LEU A 24 -6.87 19.71 22.42
CA LEU A 24 -6.25 18.64 23.18
C LEU A 24 -4.89 19.07 23.75
N ASN A 25 -4.06 19.76 22.95
CA ASN A 25 -2.75 20.25 23.38
C ASN A 25 -2.83 21.44 24.35
N ALA A 26 -3.89 22.25 24.28
CA ALA A 26 -4.12 23.37 25.18
C ALA A 26 -4.89 22.97 26.46
N SER A 27 -5.29 21.69 26.58
CA SER A 27 -6.02 21.19 27.75
C SER A 27 -5.18 21.36 29.02
N PRO A 28 -5.69 22.05 30.06
CA PRO A 28 -4.98 22.19 31.34
C PRO A 28 -4.83 20.86 32.07
N ASP A 29 -5.72 19.89 31.78
CA ASP A 29 -5.70 18.54 32.36
C ASP A 29 -4.65 17.63 31.69
N GLY A 30 -3.95 18.12 30.65
CA GLY A 30 -2.99 17.36 29.87
C GLY A 30 -3.63 16.33 28.94
N PHE A 31 -2.80 15.42 28.40
CA PHE A 31 -3.28 14.32 27.57
C PHE A 31 -3.94 13.22 28.41
N PRO A 32 -4.98 12.54 27.87
CA PRO A 32 -5.58 11.39 28.53
C PRO A 32 -4.54 10.31 28.83
N GLU A 33 -4.62 9.71 30.01
CA GLU A 33 -3.78 8.56 30.36
C GLU A 33 -4.16 7.34 29.51
N VAL A 34 -3.20 6.82 28.75
CA VAL A 34 -3.40 5.65 27.90
C VAL A 34 -3.27 4.38 28.72
N LYS A 35 -4.34 3.59 28.81
CA LYS A 35 -4.32 2.27 29.47
C LYS A 35 -3.90 1.17 28.49
N PRO A 36 -3.00 0.26 28.88
CA PRO A 36 -2.61 -0.85 28.02
C PRO A 36 -3.79 -1.79 27.79
N VAL A 37 -4.09 -2.07 26.51
CA VAL A 37 -5.17 -2.98 26.10
C VAL A 37 -4.67 -4.36 25.65
N ILE A 38 -3.38 -4.47 25.32
CA ILE A 38 -2.70 -5.71 24.92
C ILE A 38 -1.26 -5.72 25.43
N THR A 39 -0.64 -6.90 25.47
CA THR A 39 0.78 -7.08 25.81
C THR A 39 1.65 -7.19 24.56
N PRO A 40 2.98 -6.99 24.65
CA PRO A 40 3.91 -7.25 23.55
C PRO A 40 3.82 -8.69 23.00
N GLN A 41 3.55 -9.68 23.86
CA GLN A 41 3.37 -11.07 23.48
C GLN A 41 2.13 -11.25 22.59
N ASP A 42 1.07 -10.47 22.81
CA ASP A 42 -0.13 -10.52 21.98
C ASP A 42 0.15 -9.98 20.57
N ILE A 43 1.05 -9.00 20.43
CA ILE A 43 1.51 -8.52 19.11
C ILE A 43 2.26 -9.63 18.36
N VAL A 44 3.14 -10.38 19.03
CA VAL A 44 3.86 -11.51 18.43
C VAL A 44 2.88 -12.60 17.98
N LYS A 45 1.89 -12.94 18.82
CA LYS A 45 0.83 -13.88 18.46
C LYS A 45 0.03 -13.39 17.26
N ALA A 46 -0.35 -12.11 17.24
CA ALA A 46 -1.08 -11.51 16.13
C ALA A 46 -0.29 -11.60 14.81
N ARG A 47 1.03 -11.36 14.82
CA ARG A 47 1.88 -11.55 13.63
C ARG A 47 1.83 -12.98 13.10
N SER A 48 1.88 -13.98 13.98
CA SER A 48 1.74 -15.39 13.59
C SER A 48 0.37 -15.66 12.96
N VAL A 49 -0.71 -15.15 13.56
CA VAL A 49 -2.08 -15.30 13.00
C VAL A 49 -2.20 -14.63 11.63
N VAL A 50 -1.69 -13.41 11.45
CA VAL A 50 -1.73 -12.73 10.15
C VAL A 50 -0.99 -13.54 9.07
N SER A 51 0.12 -14.19 9.41
CA SER A 51 0.87 -15.00 8.44
C SER A 51 0.08 -16.22 7.94
N GLN A 52 -0.85 -16.73 8.74
CA GLN A 52 -1.71 -17.88 8.44
C GLN A 52 -2.95 -17.53 7.62
N ILE A 53 -3.24 -16.23 7.39
CA ILE A 53 -4.35 -15.82 6.54
C ILE A 53 -4.16 -16.40 5.14
N TYR A 54 -5.24 -17.00 4.64
CA TYR A 54 -5.26 -17.66 3.35
C TYR A 54 -5.23 -16.66 2.20
N ILE A 55 -4.49 -17.00 1.15
CA ILE A 55 -4.47 -16.29 -0.12
C ILE A 55 -4.67 -17.34 -1.21
N ASP A 56 -5.69 -17.15 -2.05
CA ASP A 56 -5.96 -18.04 -3.17
C ASP A 56 -4.93 -17.79 -4.29
N GLU A 57 -4.59 -18.83 -5.05
CA GLU A 57 -3.61 -18.76 -6.15
C GLU A 57 -3.97 -17.66 -7.16
N LYS A 58 -5.26 -17.42 -7.42
CA LYS A 58 -5.70 -16.35 -8.31
C LYS A 58 -5.30 -14.97 -7.80
N ILE A 59 -5.35 -14.76 -6.48
CA ILE A 59 -4.93 -13.49 -5.86
C ILE A 59 -3.40 -13.36 -5.86
N GLU A 60 -2.68 -14.47 -5.67
CA GLU A 60 -1.23 -14.48 -5.83
C GLU A 60 -0.83 -14.08 -7.25
N ARG A 61 -1.46 -14.66 -8.27
CA ARG A 61 -1.26 -14.28 -9.68
C ARG A 61 -1.60 -12.82 -9.93
N TYR A 62 -2.73 -12.33 -9.40
CA TYR A 62 -3.11 -10.92 -9.49
C TYR A 62 -2.02 -9.97 -8.92
N ILE A 63 -1.42 -10.32 -7.77
CA ILE A 63 -0.29 -9.56 -7.21
C ILE A 63 0.92 -9.59 -8.14
N ILE A 64 1.23 -10.75 -8.73
CA ILE A 64 2.33 -10.88 -9.69
C ILE A 64 2.06 -10.02 -10.93
N ASP A 65 0.85 -10.07 -11.48
CA ASP A 65 0.46 -9.30 -12.65
C ASP A 65 0.56 -7.79 -12.42
N ILE A 66 0.12 -7.29 -11.26
CA ILE A 66 0.33 -5.89 -10.88
C ILE A 66 1.82 -5.53 -10.93
N VAL A 67 2.68 -6.37 -10.34
CA VAL A 67 4.12 -6.08 -10.27
C VAL A 67 4.76 -6.13 -11.66
N PHE A 68 4.43 -7.13 -12.47
CA PHE A 68 4.98 -7.27 -13.81
C PHE A 68 4.45 -6.22 -14.79
N ALA A 69 3.22 -5.75 -14.63
CA ALA A 69 2.69 -4.62 -15.38
C ALA A 69 3.45 -3.32 -15.13
N THR A 70 4.15 -3.17 -13.99
CA THR A 70 5.08 -2.04 -13.78
C THR A 70 6.43 -2.23 -14.46
N ARG A 71 6.77 -3.45 -14.90
CA ARG A 71 8.08 -3.77 -15.51
C ARG A 71 7.98 -3.87 -17.03
N ASN A 72 6.92 -4.51 -17.51
CA ASN A 72 6.64 -4.80 -18.91
C ASN A 72 5.22 -4.32 -19.26
N PRO A 73 4.89 -3.03 -19.14
CA PRO A 73 3.52 -2.55 -19.28
C PRO A 73 2.88 -2.89 -20.65
N ARG A 74 3.67 -2.97 -21.73
CA ARG A 74 3.18 -3.43 -23.05
C ARG A 74 2.57 -4.83 -23.05
N GLU A 75 3.12 -5.77 -22.29
CA GLU A 75 2.58 -7.15 -22.19
C GLU A 75 1.17 -7.17 -21.58
N TYR A 76 0.80 -6.10 -20.87
CA TYR A 76 -0.46 -5.93 -20.19
C TYR A 76 -1.37 -4.88 -20.87
N GLY A 77 -1.10 -4.48 -22.12
CA GLY A 77 -1.93 -3.49 -22.84
C GLY A 77 -1.83 -2.06 -22.28
N LEU A 78 -0.73 -1.75 -21.59
CA LEU A 78 -0.41 -0.43 -21.02
C LEU A 78 0.74 0.23 -21.79
N ASP A 79 0.71 0.16 -23.11
CA ASP A 79 1.75 0.69 -24.00
C ASP A 79 2.09 2.17 -23.73
N ASP A 80 1.11 2.94 -23.26
CA ASP A 80 1.26 4.35 -22.86
C ASP A 80 2.16 4.56 -21.64
N LEU A 81 2.32 3.54 -20.78
CA LEU A 81 3.16 3.62 -19.58
C LEU A 81 4.62 3.25 -19.84
N GLU A 82 4.93 2.52 -20.91
CA GLU A 82 6.30 2.11 -21.23
C GLU A 82 7.32 3.26 -21.23
N PRO A 83 7.10 4.39 -21.95
CA PRO A 83 8.06 5.48 -21.96
C PRO A 83 8.10 6.25 -20.63
N LEU A 84 7.12 6.04 -19.75
CA LEU A 84 7.01 6.76 -18.48
C LEU A 84 7.76 6.08 -17.34
N ILE A 85 8.08 4.78 -17.46
CA ILE A 85 8.69 4.00 -16.38
C ILE A 85 10.18 3.79 -16.66
N ALA A 86 11.03 4.38 -15.83
CA ALA A 86 12.46 4.09 -15.84
C ALA A 86 12.75 2.71 -15.22
N TYR A 87 12.09 2.40 -14.09
CA TYR A 87 12.24 1.11 -13.41
C TYR A 87 10.94 0.69 -12.73
N GLY A 88 10.51 -0.54 -13.00
CA GLY A 88 9.36 -1.17 -12.34
C GLY A 88 9.64 -1.66 -10.92
N ALA A 89 8.58 -2.10 -10.25
CA ALA A 89 8.65 -2.51 -8.86
C ALA A 89 9.49 -3.79 -8.66
N SER A 90 10.30 -3.85 -7.60
CA SER A 90 11.18 -4.99 -7.31
C SER A 90 10.42 -6.22 -6.80
N PRO A 91 11.05 -7.41 -6.66
CA PRO A 91 10.42 -8.58 -6.03
C PRO A 91 9.94 -8.33 -4.59
N ARG A 92 10.43 -7.29 -3.90
CA ARG A 92 9.90 -6.91 -2.58
C ARG A 92 8.46 -6.42 -2.67
N ALA A 93 8.05 -5.85 -3.80
CA ALA A 93 6.68 -5.39 -4.01
C ALA A 93 5.67 -6.54 -3.88
N SER A 94 5.90 -7.68 -4.53
CA SER A 94 4.98 -8.82 -4.44
C SER A 94 4.92 -9.41 -3.03
N ILE A 95 6.08 -9.54 -2.37
CA ILE A 95 6.17 -9.99 -0.97
C ILE A 95 5.36 -9.07 -0.06
N TYR A 96 5.54 -7.76 -0.19
CA TYR A 96 4.88 -6.79 0.69
C TYR A 96 3.41 -6.55 0.34
N LEU A 97 3.01 -6.66 -0.94
CA LEU A 97 1.60 -6.69 -1.31
C LEU A 97 0.91 -7.88 -0.64
N SER A 98 1.49 -9.08 -0.70
CA SER A 98 0.92 -10.27 -0.05
C SER A 98 0.82 -10.08 1.47
N GLN A 99 1.90 -9.67 2.14
CA GLN A 99 1.91 -9.46 3.59
C GLN A 99 0.94 -8.36 4.04
N ALA A 100 0.91 -7.22 3.35
CA ALA A 100 0.03 -6.10 3.67
C ALA A 100 -1.44 -6.46 3.40
N SER A 101 -1.73 -7.23 2.35
CA SER A 101 -3.10 -7.68 2.04
C SER A 101 -3.63 -8.64 3.10
N LYS A 102 -2.79 -9.57 3.60
CA LYS A 102 -3.14 -10.42 4.75
C LYS A 102 -3.42 -9.59 5.99
N ALA A 103 -2.57 -8.62 6.30
CA ALA A 103 -2.78 -7.72 7.43
C ALA A 103 -4.08 -6.91 7.29
N HIS A 104 -4.39 -6.41 6.09
CA HIS A 104 -5.62 -5.68 5.83
C HIS A 104 -6.85 -6.59 6.01
N ALA A 105 -6.84 -7.82 5.47
CA ALA A 105 -7.90 -8.81 5.68
C ALA A 105 -8.10 -9.13 7.17
N PHE A 106 -7.01 -9.30 7.92
CA PHE A 106 -7.05 -9.53 9.37
C PHE A 106 -7.79 -8.40 10.12
N LEU A 107 -7.43 -7.15 9.83
CA LEU A 107 -8.05 -5.97 10.43
C LEU A 107 -9.54 -5.84 10.05
N ARG A 108 -9.93 -6.39 8.90
CA ARG A 108 -11.32 -6.53 8.45
C ARG A 108 -12.01 -7.79 8.99
N ARG A 109 -11.40 -8.51 9.93
CA ARG A 109 -11.93 -9.73 10.57
C ARG A 109 -12.17 -10.88 9.60
N ARG A 110 -11.37 -10.98 8.54
CA ARG A 110 -11.43 -12.07 7.55
C ARG A 110 -10.22 -12.99 7.68
N GLY A 111 -10.44 -14.28 7.44
CA GLY A 111 -9.40 -15.32 7.40
C GLY A 111 -8.80 -15.57 6.00
N TYR A 112 -9.20 -14.76 5.00
CA TYR A 112 -8.77 -14.88 3.62
C TYR A 112 -8.64 -13.51 2.96
N VAL A 113 -7.75 -13.40 1.98
CA VAL A 113 -7.50 -12.19 1.18
C VAL A 113 -8.48 -12.10 0.01
N THR A 114 -8.91 -10.89 -0.30
CA THR A 114 -9.74 -10.50 -1.45
C THR A 114 -8.98 -9.51 -2.35
N PRO A 115 -9.34 -9.35 -3.63
CA PRO A 115 -8.70 -8.38 -4.52
C PRO A 115 -8.72 -6.94 -3.96
N GLU A 116 -9.77 -6.60 -3.21
CA GLU A 116 -9.91 -5.29 -2.55
C GLU A 116 -8.83 -5.03 -1.51
N ASP A 117 -8.35 -6.07 -0.80
CA ASP A 117 -7.26 -5.93 0.16
C ASP A 117 -5.96 -5.53 -0.54
N VAL A 118 -5.68 -6.16 -1.69
CA VAL A 118 -4.50 -5.86 -2.52
C VAL A 118 -4.58 -4.44 -3.04
N ARG A 119 -5.75 -4.03 -3.57
CA ARG A 119 -5.97 -2.66 -4.07
C ARG A 119 -5.84 -1.62 -2.96
N ALA A 120 -6.37 -1.90 -1.76
CA ALA A 120 -6.35 -0.98 -0.63
C ALA A 120 -4.92 -0.63 -0.18
N VAL A 121 -3.99 -1.58 -0.23
CA VAL A 121 -2.58 -1.38 0.16
C VAL A 121 -1.66 -1.10 -1.03
N GLY A 122 -2.15 -1.28 -2.26
CA GLY A 122 -1.35 -1.26 -3.48
C GLY A 122 -0.58 0.03 -3.70
N MET A 123 -1.24 1.17 -3.51
CA MET A 123 -0.61 2.47 -3.67
C MET A 123 0.52 2.70 -2.66
N ASP A 124 0.30 2.34 -1.39
CA ASP A 124 1.30 2.53 -0.33
C ASP A 124 2.52 1.62 -0.50
N VAL A 125 2.33 0.45 -1.09
CA VAL A 125 3.42 -0.48 -1.41
C VAL A 125 4.16 -0.04 -2.68
N LEU A 126 3.47 0.43 -3.72
CA LEU A 126 4.08 0.57 -5.04
C LEU A 126 4.65 1.97 -5.34
N ARG A 127 4.11 3.04 -4.76
CA ARG A 127 4.44 4.44 -5.15
C ARG A 127 5.91 4.83 -5.04
N HIS A 128 6.69 4.15 -4.21
CA HIS A 128 8.13 4.38 -4.04
C HIS A 128 9.01 3.29 -4.66
N ARG A 129 8.39 2.40 -5.42
CA ARG A 129 9.02 1.27 -6.10
C ARG A 129 8.95 1.38 -7.61
N VAL A 130 8.06 2.20 -8.13
CA VAL A 130 8.01 2.62 -9.53
C VAL A 130 8.79 3.91 -9.64
N ILE A 131 9.79 3.94 -10.52
CA ILE A 131 10.57 5.13 -10.83
C ILE A 131 10.18 5.58 -12.22
N VAL A 132 9.76 6.84 -12.35
CA VAL A 132 9.40 7.44 -13.62
C VAL A 132 10.64 7.95 -14.37
N THR A 133 10.53 8.13 -15.68
CA THR A 133 11.59 8.73 -16.51
C THR A 133 11.69 10.24 -16.28
N TYR A 134 12.82 10.84 -16.65
CA TYR A 134 13.01 12.29 -16.54
C TYR A 134 12.01 13.06 -17.42
N GLU A 135 11.72 12.53 -18.60
CA GLU A 135 10.73 13.06 -19.53
C GLU A 135 9.33 13.04 -18.90
N ALA A 136 8.98 11.94 -18.23
CA ALA A 136 7.71 11.83 -17.52
C ALA A 136 7.62 12.83 -16.35
N GLU A 137 8.70 13.04 -15.59
CA GLU A 137 8.74 14.07 -14.55
C GLU A 137 8.55 15.48 -15.13
N ALA A 138 9.18 15.77 -16.28
CA ALA A 138 9.02 17.06 -16.98
C ALA A 138 7.58 17.28 -17.49
N GLU A 139 6.84 16.20 -17.76
CA GLU A 139 5.41 16.22 -18.07
C GLU A 139 4.49 16.12 -16.83
N GLU A 140 5.05 16.32 -15.63
CA GLU A 140 4.35 16.26 -14.34
C GLU A 140 3.67 14.90 -14.06
N LYS A 141 4.17 13.81 -14.66
CA LYS A 141 3.71 12.45 -14.37
C LYS A 141 4.38 11.91 -13.12
N THR A 142 3.58 11.45 -12.17
CA THR A 142 4.08 10.91 -10.91
C THR A 142 4.10 9.38 -10.89
N PRO A 143 4.94 8.75 -10.05
CA PRO A 143 4.84 7.32 -9.77
C PRO A 143 3.43 6.90 -9.33
N GLU A 144 2.74 7.76 -8.55
CA GLU A 144 1.37 7.54 -8.13
C GLU A 144 0.39 7.46 -9.32
N ASP A 145 0.60 8.23 -10.39
CA ASP A 145 -0.25 8.15 -11.60
C ASP A 145 -0.06 6.83 -12.33
N VAL A 146 1.18 6.40 -12.51
CA VAL A 146 1.52 5.10 -13.11
C VAL A 146 0.91 3.96 -12.28
N VAL A 147 1.13 3.96 -10.97
CA VAL A 147 0.61 2.93 -10.07
C VAL A 147 -0.92 2.89 -10.11
N ARG A 148 -1.58 4.05 -10.11
CA ARG A 148 -3.04 4.12 -10.22
C ARG A 148 -3.53 3.53 -11.53
N ARG A 149 -2.86 3.83 -12.65
CA ARG A 149 -3.19 3.30 -13.96
C ARG A 149 -3.06 1.78 -14.00
N VAL A 150 -1.97 1.23 -13.48
CA VAL A 150 -1.74 -0.22 -13.38
C VAL A 150 -2.82 -0.88 -12.52
N LEU A 151 -3.04 -0.41 -11.28
CA LEU A 151 -4.02 -1.01 -10.38
C LEU A 151 -5.44 -0.98 -10.96
N ASN A 152 -5.80 0.07 -11.70
CA ASN A 152 -7.10 0.18 -12.36
C ASN A 152 -7.24 -0.70 -13.61
N HIS A 153 -6.14 -1.04 -14.27
CA HIS A 153 -6.17 -1.80 -15.53
C HIS A 153 -6.14 -3.31 -15.32
N ILE A 154 -5.32 -3.81 -14.39
CA ILE A 154 -5.20 -5.24 -14.14
C ILE A 154 -6.52 -5.76 -13.59
N GLU A 155 -7.10 -6.74 -14.29
CA GLU A 155 -8.39 -7.34 -13.96
C GLU A 155 -8.34 -8.04 -12.61
N VAL A 156 -9.43 -7.91 -11.85
CA VAL A 156 -9.60 -8.70 -10.62
C VAL A 156 -10.09 -10.11 -10.98
N PRO A 157 -9.57 -11.16 -10.33
CA PRO A 157 -9.92 -12.54 -10.62
C PRO A 157 -11.24 -13.04 -9.99
#